data_AF-B1WVM5-F1
#
_entry.id   AF-B1WVM5-F1
#
_cell.length_a   1.000
_cell.length_b   1.000
_cell.length_c   1.000
_cell.angle_alpha   90.00
_cell.angle_beta   90.00
_cell.angle_gamma   90.00
#
_symmetry.space_group_name_H-M   'P 1'
#
loop_
_entity.id
_entity.type
_entity.pdbx_description
1 polymer ?
#
loop_
_entity_poly.entity_id
_entity_poly.type
_entity_poly.pdbx_seq_one_letter_code
_entity_poly.pdbx_strand_id
1 'polypeptide(L)'
;MLLWIFLSDELFYSVLCRYHLRSGNRSFRQTQIDLFNTAGKKQYYLGLPNNLVTLINKLPLGSNLTLNQLLQEHTLLPYYRTFLSNREVKRLQELMEGKESKSIAQIAKIPKSKLYYAEYLRFCPQCFRQDLQQYGETYWHRLHQVSGMWLYRNDKDWLNEHSRAFTHLTASCFYQ
;
A
#
# COMPACT_ATOMS: atom_id res chain seq x y z
N MET A 1 20.00 0.94 8.42
CA MET A 1 19.46 2.23 7.92
C MET A 1 18.63 2.07 6.63
N LEU A 2 18.83 1.05 5.80
CA LEU A 2 18.10 0.81 4.53
C LEU A 2 16.65 0.29 4.67
N LEU A 3 16.15 0.08 5.89
CA LEU A 3 14.82 -0.52 6.13
C LEU A 3 13.66 0.41 5.78
N TRP A 4 13.90 1.71 5.64
CA TRP A 4 12.86 2.76 5.57
C TRP A 4 13.01 3.67 4.34
N ILE A 5 13.65 3.21 3.28
CA ILE A 5 13.73 3.99 2.03
C ILE A 5 12.40 3.86 1.32
N PHE A 6 11.63 4.94 1.23
CA PHE A 6 10.41 5.00 0.43
C PHE A 6 10.78 5.30 -1.03
N LEU A 7 10.35 4.45 -1.96
CA LEU A 7 10.62 4.62 -3.40
C LEU A 7 9.50 5.41 -4.08
N SER A 8 9.81 6.02 -5.23
CA SER A 8 8.83 6.83 -5.97
C SER A 8 7.63 6.00 -6.40
N ASP A 9 6.42 6.53 -6.21
CA ASP A 9 5.15 5.84 -6.46
C ASP A 9 5.00 4.47 -5.75
N GLU A 10 5.79 4.19 -4.72
CA GLU A 10 5.68 2.94 -3.98
C GLU A 10 4.44 2.94 -3.08
N LEU A 11 3.66 1.86 -3.15
CA LEU A 11 2.54 1.62 -2.26
C LEU A 11 3.05 1.31 -0.85
N PHE A 12 2.44 1.89 0.18
CA PHE A 12 2.82 1.65 1.57
C PHE A 12 2.87 0.16 1.95
N TYR A 13 1.95 -0.64 1.40
CA TYR A 13 1.98 -2.08 1.54
C TYR A 13 3.30 -2.73 1.07
N SER A 14 3.89 -2.25 -0.03
CA SER A 14 5.19 -2.69 -0.51
C SER A 14 6.31 -2.41 0.48
N VAL A 15 6.29 -1.22 1.09
CA VAL A 15 7.27 -0.82 2.11
C VAL A 15 7.23 -1.78 3.31
N LEU A 16 6.02 -2.15 3.76
CA LEU A 16 5.83 -3.12 4.83
C LEU A 16 6.42 -4.50 4.47
N CYS A 17 6.25 -4.93 3.22
CA CYS A 17 6.80 -6.18 2.73
C CYS A 17 8.32 -6.17 2.66
N ARG A 18 8.93 -5.10 2.16
CA ARG A 18 10.38 -4.95 2.15
C ARG A 18 10.93 -4.90 3.58
N TYR A 19 10.27 -4.18 4.48
CA TYR A 19 10.63 -4.16 5.90
C TYR A 19 10.59 -5.58 6.49
N HIS A 20 9.48 -6.31 6.29
CA HIS A 20 9.30 -7.67 6.80
C HIS A 20 10.44 -8.61 6.38
N LEU A 21 10.76 -8.62 5.07
CA LEU A 21 11.82 -9.46 4.53
C LEU A 21 13.20 -9.07 5.06
N ARG A 22 13.51 -7.76 5.06
CA ARG A 22 14.83 -7.26 5.45
C ARG A 22 15.08 -7.31 6.97
N SER A 23 14.03 -7.28 7.78
CA SER A 23 14.15 -7.40 9.23
C SER A 23 14.27 -8.86 9.71
N GLY A 24 14.13 -9.83 8.80
CA GLY A 24 14.20 -11.26 9.14
C GLY A 24 13.01 -11.71 10.00
N ASN A 25 11.88 -11.02 9.91
CA ASN A 25 10.71 -11.33 10.71
C ASN A 25 10.09 -12.66 10.28
N ARG A 26 9.90 -13.57 11.23
CA ARG A 26 9.36 -14.92 10.96
C ARG A 26 7.85 -14.95 10.70
N SER A 27 7.16 -13.86 11.01
CA SER A 27 5.74 -13.73 10.75
C SER A 27 5.40 -12.26 10.55
N PHE A 28 4.36 -12.01 9.76
CA PHE A 28 3.87 -10.65 9.61
C PHE A 28 3.32 -10.10 10.93
N ARG A 29 2.82 -10.98 11.82
CA ARG A 29 2.44 -10.64 13.20
C ARG A 29 3.58 -9.90 13.92
N GLN A 30 4.80 -10.41 13.80
CA GLN A 30 5.99 -9.77 14.38
C GLN A 30 6.22 -8.40 13.75
N THR A 31 6.14 -8.30 12.43
CA THR A 31 6.24 -7.01 11.72
C THR A 31 5.21 -5.99 12.19
N GLN A 32 3.98 -6.40 12.49
CA GLN A 32 2.99 -5.46 13.03
C GLN A 32 3.36 -4.95 14.43
N ILE A 33 3.90 -5.82 15.29
CA ILE A 33 4.35 -5.44 16.62
C ILE A 33 5.51 -4.44 16.48
N ASP A 34 6.49 -4.77 15.63
CA ASP A 34 7.67 -3.94 15.41
C ASP A 34 7.30 -2.54 14.89
N LEU A 35 6.34 -2.47 13.95
CA LEU A 35 5.98 -1.22 13.28
C LEU A 35 4.86 -0.43 13.97
N PHE A 36 3.92 -1.10 14.65
CA PHE A 36 2.70 -0.48 15.16
C PHE A 36 2.43 -0.75 16.64
N ASN A 37 3.30 -1.47 17.35
CA ASN A 37 3.10 -1.89 18.75
C ASN A 37 1.86 -2.76 18.97
N THR A 38 1.27 -3.32 17.91
CA THR A 38 0.05 -4.11 18.01
C THR A 38 -0.02 -5.18 16.94
N ALA A 39 -0.34 -6.40 17.36
CA ALA A 39 -0.58 -7.55 16.51
C ALA A 39 -2.04 -7.64 16.01
N GLY A 40 -2.72 -6.49 15.89
CA GLY A 40 -4.14 -6.41 15.56
C GLY A 40 -4.46 -6.92 14.14
N LYS A 41 -5.56 -7.65 14.00
CA LYS A 41 -5.95 -8.44 12.81
C LYS A 41 -6.19 -7.65 11.50
N LYS A 42 -6.17 -6.31 11.49
CA LYS A 42 -6.79 -5.51 10.40
C LYS A 42 -6.11 -4.16 10.11
N GLN A 43 -4.78 -4.12 10.01
CA GLN A 43 -4.06 -2.86 9.75
C GLN A 43 -3.71 -2.61 8.28
N TYR A 44 -3.96 -3.59 7.41
CA TYR A 44 -3.48 -3.58 6.02
C TYR A 44 -4.64 -3.49 5.05
N TYR A 45 -5.27 -2.33 5.01
CA TYR A 45 -6.03 -1.98 3.83
C TYR A 45 -5.01 -1.62 2.76
N LEU A 46 -4.94 -2.43 1.70
CA LEU A 46 -3.87 -2.42 0.69
C LEU A 46 -3.50 -1.01 0.19
N GLY A 47 -4.48 -0.09 0.15
CA GLY A 47 -4.26 1.31 -0.17
C GLY A 47 -4.76 2.33 0.85
N LEU A 48 -5.37 1.96 1.97
CA LEU A 48 -5.89 2.90 2.96
C LEU A 48 -5.49 2.48 4.39
N PRO A 49 -4.18 2.36 4.69
CA PRO A 49 -3.70 1.86 5.98
C PRO A 49 -4.19 2.70 7.15
N ASN A 50 -4.19 2.12 8.36
CA ASN A 50 -4.53 2.82 9.60
C ASN A 50 -3.33 2.98 10.53
N ASN A 51 -3.51 3.80 11.57
CA ASN A 51 -2.54 4.03 12.64
C ASN A 51 -1.15 4.50 12.15
N LEU A 52 -1.12 5.30 11.08
CA LEU A 52 0.13 5.77 10.48
C LEU A 52 0.94 6.70 11.39
N VAL A 53 0.31 7.39 12.34
CA VAL A 53 1.02 8.22 13.32
C VAL A 53 2.02 7.39 14.14
N THR A 54 1.61 6.18 14.56
CA THR A 54 2.49 5.28 15.33
C THR A 54 3.74 4.90 14.52
N LEU A 55 3.59 4.70 13.22
CA LEU A 55 4.70 4.42 12.32
C LEU A 55 5.65 5.60 12.20
N ILE A 56 5.14 6.79 11.94
CA ILE A 56 5.94 8.03 11.81
C ILE A 56 6.77 8.26 13.07
N ASN A 57 6.19 8.07 14.24
CA ASN A 57 6.88 8.23 15.53
C ASN A 57 8.00 7.21 15.78
N LYS A 58 8.02 6.11 15.02
CA LYS A 58 9.04 5.05 15.11
C LYS A 58 10.12 5.14 14.03
N LEU A 59 9.98 6.07 13.08
CA LEU A 59 11.00 6.24 12.06
C LEU A 59 12.33 6.66 12.71
N PRO A 60 13.48 6.20 12.16
CA PRO A 60 14.78 6.59 12.68
C PRO A 60 14.94 8.11 12.73
N LEU A 61 15.68 8.60 13.74
CA LEU A 61 16.08 10.01 13.82
C LEU A 61 16.78 10.41 12.51
N GLY A 62 16.30 11.47 11.86
CA GLY A 62 16.76 11.92 10.54
C GLY A 62 15.89 11.48 9.37
N SER A 63 14.82 10.71 9.60
CA SER A 63 13.79 10.50 8.58
C SER A 63 13.02 11.80 8.30
N ASN A 64 13.04 12.24 7.04
CA ASN A 64 12.28 13.42 6.59
C ASN A 64 10.85 13.10 6.16
N LEU A 65 10.42 11.83 6.24
CA LEU A 65 9.07 11.44 5.85
C LEU A 65 8.06 11.99 6.84
N THR A 66 7.21 12.88 6.37
CA THR A 66 6.06 13.37 7.14
C THR A 66 4.85 12.47 6.97
N LEU A 67 3.94 12.51 7.95
CA LEU A 67 2.64 11.86 7.85
C LEU A 67 1.87 12.28 6.58
N ASN A 68 1.92 13.56 6.21
CA ASN A 68 1.22 14.05 5.02
C ASN A 68 1.82 13.47 3.74
N GLN A 69 3.16 13.44 3.60
CA GLN A 69 3.82 12.79 2.46
C GLN A 69 3.45 11.31 2.39
N LEU A 70 3.49 10.59 3.53
CA LEU A 70 3.08 9.20 3.57
C LEU A 70 1.65 9.00 3.06
N LEU A 71 0.71 9.83 3.52
CA LEU A 71 -0.69 9.81 3.07
C LEU A 71 -0.85 10.15 1.58
N GLN A 72 -0.16 11.16 1.06
CA GLN A 72 -0.35 11.62 -0.33
C GLN A 72 0.42 10.78 -1.36
N GLU A 73 1.61 10.27 -1.00
CA GLU A 73 2.54 9.69 -1.97
C GLU A 73 2.56 8.16 -1.92
N HIS A 74 2.22 7.57 -0.77
CA HIS A 74 2.32 6.13 -0.55
C HIS A 74 1.00 5.44 -0.19
N THR A 75 -0.13 6.16 -0.24
CA THR A 75 -1.47 5.55 -0.07
C THR A 75 -2.41 5.91 -1.20
N LEU A 76 -3.52 5.18 -1.32
CA LEU A 76 -4.58 5.47 -2.27
C LEU A 76 -5.54 6.58 -1.79
N LEU A 77 -5.25 7.28 -0.69
CA LEU A 77 -6.06 8.41 -0.23
C LEU A 77 -6.31 9.46 -1.33
N PRO A 78 -5.33 9.89 -2.15
CA PRO A 78 -5.59 10.86 -3.21
C PRO A 78 -6.59 10.37 -4.25
N TYR A 79 -6.56 9.07 -4.55
CA TYR A 79 -7.52 8.46 -5.46
C TYR A 79 -8.93 8.43 -4.85
N TYR A 80 -9.08 8.02 -3.59
CA TYR A 80 -10.40 8.00 -2.96
C TYR A 80 -10.95 9.40 -2.68
N ARG A 81 -10.08 10.40 -2.46
CA ARG A 81 -10.47 11.80 -2.27
C ARG A 81 -11.33 12.33 -3.41
N THR A 82 -11.12 11.88 -4.66
CA THR A 82 -11.90 12.39 -5.81
C THR A 82 -13.38 11.99 -5.76
N PHE A 83 -13.73 10.99 -4.95
CA PHE A 83 -15.10 10.46 -4.84
C PHE A 83 -15.77 10.80 -3.50
N LEU A 84 -15.10 11.57 -2.64
CA LEU A 84 -15.54 11.87 -1.27
C LEU A 84 -15.69 13.38 -1.08
N SER A 85 -16.62 13.78 -0.21
CA SER A 85 -16.72 15.17 0.23
C SER A 85 -15.54 15.56 1.12
N ASN A 86 -15.24 16.86 1.24
CA ASN A 86 -14.17 17.35 2.13
C ASN A 86 -14.29 16.85 3.58
N ARG A 87 -15.52 16.72 4.08
CA ARG A 87 -15.79 16.19 5.42
C ARG A 87 -15.42 14.70 5.52
N GLU A 88 -15.76 13.91 4.50
CA GLU A 88 -15.42 12.49 4.44
C GLU A 88 -13.92 12.27 4.27
N VAL A 89 -13.25 13.09 3.47
CA VAL A 89 -11.79 13.06 3.28
C VAL A 89 -11.07 13.34 4.60
N LYS A 90 -11.46 14.41 5.32
CA LYS A 90 -10.87 14.75 6.61
C LYS A 90 -11.04 13.60 7.60
N ARG A 91 -12.24 13.02 7.63
CA ARG A 91 -12.56 11.91 8.53
C ARG A 91 -11.78 10.64 8.18
N LEU A 92 -11.64 10.34 6.88
CA LEU A 92 -10.83 9.23 6.41
C LEU A 92 -9.36 9.42 6.81
N GLN A 93 -8.82 10.64 6.69
CA GLN A 93 -7.47 10.97 7.16
C GLN A 93 -7.31 10.75 8.67
N GLU A 94 -8.21 11.28 9.49
CA GLU A 94 -8.20 11.06 10.96
C GLU A 94 -8.22 9.57 11.30
N LEU A 95 -8.96 8.76 10.55
CA LEU A 95 -8.98 7.31 10.68
C LEU A 95 -7.63 6.66 10.30
N MET A 96 -7.06 7.07 9.17
CA MET A 96 -5.75 6.57 8.71
C MET A 96 -4.61 6.97 9.67
N GLU A 97 -4.74 8.11 10.33
CA GLU A 97 -3.84 8.58 11.38
C GLU A 97 -3.96 7.76 12.68
N GLY A 98 -5.09 7.09 12.90
CA GLY A 98 -5.38 6.36 14.14
C GLY A 98 -6.13 7.17 15.20
N LYS A 99 -6.70 8.33 14.83
CA LYS A 99 -7.46 9.21 15.74
C LYS A 99 -8.95 8.83 15.84
N GLU A 100 -9.43 7.98 14.94
CA GLU A 100 -10.83 7.53 14.92
C GLU A 100 -10.92 5.99 14.78
N SER A 101 -11.95 5.38 15.38
CA SER A 101 -12.12 3.91 15.46
C SER A 101 -13.20 3.37 14.50
N LYS A 102 -13.62 4.15 13.51
CA LYS A 102 -14.65 3.73 12.54
C LYS A 102 -14.10 2.80 11.46
N SER A 103 -14.99 2.17 10.69
CA SER A 103 -14.56 1.33 9.58
C SER A 103 -14.13 2.19 8.39
N ILE A 104 -12.88 2.05 7.94
CA ILE A 104 -12.38 2.71 6.71
C ILE A 104 -13.28 2.40 5.52
N ALA A 105 -13.78 1.16 5.41
CA ALA A 105 -14.72 0.74 4.35
C ALA A 105 -16.00 1.60 4.31
N GLN A 106 -16.54 1.98 5.47
CA GLN A 106 -17.76 2.79 5.54
C GLN A 106 -17.50 4.21 5.05
N ILE A 107 -16.40 4.82 5.46
CA ILE A 107 -16.08 6.21 5.10
C ILE A 107 -15.65 6.32 3.65
N ALA A 108 -14.80 5.40 3.21
CA ALA A 108 -14.33 5.35 1.84
C ALA A 108 -15.42 4.84 0.87
N LYS A 109 -16.57 4.37 1.38
CA LYS A 109 -17.71 3.83 0.62
C LYS A 109 -17.31 2.64 -0.27
N ILE A 110 -16.41 1.79 0.23
CA ILE A 110 -15.90 0.60 -0.48
C ILE A 110 -16.40 -0.65 0.23
N PRO A 111 -16.86 -1.68 -0.50
CA PRO A 111 -17.15 -2.98 0.10
C PRO A 111 -15.93 -3.51 0.86
N LYS A 112 -16.13 -4.00 2.09
CA LYS A 112 -15.05 -4.54 2.93
C LYS A 112 -14.18 -5.56 2.18
N SER A 113 -14.79 -6.44 1.38
CA SER A 113 -14.07 -7.43 0.57
C SER A 113 -12.98 -6.80 -0.31
N LYS A 114 -13.28 -5.69 -0.99
CA LYS A 114 -12.34 -4.96 -1.86
C LYS A 114 -11.29 -4.15 -1.11
N LEU A 115 -11.47 -3.96 0.20
CA LEU A 115 -10.57 -3.15 1.02
C LEU A 115 -9.49 -3.99 1.71
N TYR A 116 -9.84 -5.22 2.14
CA TYR A 116 -8.93 -6.13 2.83
C TYR A 116 -8.14 -7.04 1.88
N TYR A 117 -8.73 -7.39 0.74
CA TYR A 117 -8.16 -8.35 -0.19
C TYR A 117 -8.33 -7.81 -1.61
N ALA A 118 -7.23 -7.35 -2.20
CA ALA A 118 -7.13 -7.53 -3.63
C ALA A 118 -6.87 -9.02 -3.83
N GLU A 119 -7.74 -9.72 -4.56
CA GLU A 119 -7.52 -11.14 -4.92
C GLU A 119 -6.14 -11.32 -5.58
N TYR A 120 -5.65 -10.27 -6.23
CA TYR A 120 -4.34 -10.18 -6.87
C TYR A 120 -3.81 -8.75 -6.76
N LEU A 121 -2.51 -8.65 -6.53
CA LEU A 121 -1.77 -7.42 -6.71
C LEU A 121 -1.41 -7.24 -8.17
N ARG A 122 -1.28 -5.97 -8.53
CA ARG A 122 -1.26 -5.53 -9.91
C ARG A 122 0.09 -4.91 -10.23
N PHE A 123 0.69 -5.27 -11.36
CA PHE A 123 1.99 -4.74 -11.78
C PHE A 123 2.09 -4.55 -13.29
N CYS A 124 3.10 -3.79 -13.71
CA CYS A 124 3.47 -3.60 -15.10
C CYS A 124 4.84 -4.29 -15.33
N PRO A 125 4.97 -5.19 -16.33
CA PRO A 125 6.25 -5.85 -16.61
C PRO A 125 7.39 -4.92 -17.00
N GLN A 126 7.07 -3.78 -17.65
CA GLN A 126 8.07 -2.77 -17.96
C GLN A 126 8.59 -2.09 -16.69
N CYS A 127 7.69 -1.65 -15.80
CA CYS A 127 8.08 -1.09 -14.51
C CYS A 127 8.89 -2.09 -13.69
N PHE A 128 8.48 -3.36 -13.67
CA PHE A 128 9.21 -4.42 -13.00
C PHE A 128 10.67 -4.51 -13.46
N ARG A 129 10.91 -4.50 -14.79
CA ARG A 129 12.28 -4.52 -15.35
C ARG A 129 13.06 -3.25 -15.02
N GLN A 130 12.41 -2.09 -15.10
CA GLN A 130 13.01 -0.80 -14.78
C GLN A 130 13.42 -0.71 -13.31
N ASP A 131 12.55 -1.11 -12.39
CA ASP A 131 12.84 -1.13 -10.95
C ASP A 131 14.01 -2.05 -10.64
N LEU A 132 14.03 -3.25 -11.23
CA LEU A 132 15.13 -4.20 -11.06
C LEU A 132 16.45 -3.62 -11.57
N GLN A 133 16.45 -2.95 -12.72
CA GLN A 133 17.64 -2.32 -13.29
C GLN A 133 18.13 -1.14 -12.45
N GLN A 134 17.21 -0.32 -11.94
CA GLN A 134 17.54 0.93 -11.26
C GLN A 134 17.86 0.74 -9.78
N TYR A 135 17.10 -0.13 -9.09
CA TYR A 135 17.15 -0.29 -7.64
C TYR A 135 17.66 -1.67 -7.21
N GLY A 136 17.80 -2.62 -8.14
CA GLY A 136 18.16 -4.01 -7.81
C GLY A 136 17.04 -4.80 -7.13
N GLU A 137 15.85 -4.19 -6.99
CA GLU A 137 14.67 -4.80 -6.40
C GLU A 137 13.40 -4.20 -7.03
N THR A 138 12.30 -4.94 -6.93
CA THR A 138 10.99 -4.47 -7.41
C THR A 138 10.08 -4.13 -6.24
N TYR A 139 9.12 -3.22 -6.47
CA TYR A 139 8.14 -2.85 -5.47
C TYR A 139 6.74 -2.71 -6.08
N TRP A 140 5.71 -2.74 -5.23
CA TRP A 140 4.35 -2.52 -5.72
C TRP A 140 4.11 -1.04 -5.91
N HIS A 141 3.91 -0.63 -7.16
CA HIS A 141 3.49 0.73 -7.44
C HIS A 141 2.05 0.98 -6.99
N ARG A 142 1.83 2.16 -6.45
CA ARG A 142 0.54 2.67 -6.00
C ARG A 142 -0.40 2.86 -7.18
N LEU A 143 0.05 3.47 -8.28
CA LEU A 143 -0.80 3.70 -9.47
C LEU A 143 -1.32 2.40 -10.08
N HIS A 144 -0.54 1.31 -10.02
CA HIS A 144 -1.01 0.01 -10.50
C HIS A 144 -2.22 -0.49 -9.70
N GLN A 145 -2.42 -0.07 -8.44
CA GLN A 145 -3.56 -0.57 -7.66
C GLN A 145 -4.86 0.18 -7.93
N VAL A 146 -4.80 1.33 -8.60
CA VAL A 146 -5.97 2.17 -8.87
C VAL A 146 -6.87 1.52 -9.93
N SER A 147 -8.18 1.52 -9.67
CA SER A 147 -9.18 1.01 -10.61
C SER A 147 -9.17 1.84 -11.91
N GLY A 148 -9.20 1.17 -13.06
CA GLY A 148 -9.20 1.82 -14.37
C GLY A 148 -7.82 2.20 -14.91
N MET A 149 -6.74 2.15 -14.12
CA MET A 149 -5.38 2.49 -14.61
C MET A 149 -4.86 1.55 -15.70
N TRP A 150 -5.38 0.32 -15.78
CA TRP A 150 -5.13 -0.63 -16.87
C TRP A 150 -5.48 -0.10 -18.26
N LEU A 151 -6.44 0.83 -18.33
CA LEU A 151 -6.90 1.39 -19.60
C LEU A 151 -5.96 2.49 -20.12
N TYR A 152 -5.21 3.15 -19.23
CA TYR A 152 -4.46 4.36 -19.56
C TYR A 152 -3.10 4.09 -20.22
N ARG A 153 -2.48 2.91 -20.01
CA ARG A 153 -1.13 2.63 -20.53
C ARG A 153 -1.07 1.98 -21.91
N ASN A 154 -2.21 1.85 -22.61
CA ASN A 154 -2.27 1.66 -24.06
C ASN A 154 -1.44 0.50 -24.64
N ASP A 155 -1.17 -0.55 -23.86
CA ASP A 155 -0.56 -1.77 -24.37
C ASP A 155 -1.69 -2.77 -24.67
N LYS A 156 -2.30 -2.60 -25.85
CA LYS A 156 -3.37 -3.48 -26.35
C LYS A 156 -2.89 -4.94 -26.39
N ASP A 157 -1.61 -5.16 -26.67
CA ASP A 157 -1.02 -6.50 -26.77
C ASP A 157 -0.88 -7.14 -25.39
N TRP A 158 -0.44 -6.37 -24.38
CA TRP A 158 -0.40 -6.83 -23.00
C TRP A 158 -1.79 -7.16 -22.43
N LEU A 159 -2.82 -6.35 -22.73
CA LEU A 159 -4.21 -6.64 -22.33
C LEU A 159 -4.73 -7.92 -22.98
N ASN A 160 -4.40 -8.16 -24.26
CA ASN A 160 -4.82 -9.36 -24.99
C ASN A 160 -4.12 -10.63 -24.47
N GLU A 161 -2.83 -10.55 -24.15
CA GLU A 161 -2.05 -11.69 -23.67
C GLU A 161 -2.31 -12.04 -22.20
N HIS A 162 -2.56 -11.03 -21.34
CA HIS A 162 -2.55 -11.23 -19.89
C HIS A 162 -3.91 -11.00 -19.21
N SER A 163 -4.98 -10.66 -19.94
CA SER A 163 -6.34 -10.49 -19.38
C SER A 163 -6.81 -11.66 -18.50
N ARG A 164 -6.33 -12.88 -18.78
CA ARG A 164 -6.60 -14.10 -18.00
C ARG A 164 -5.47 -14.54 -17.07
N ALA A 165 -4.29 -13.92 -17.13
CA ALA A 165 -3.12 -14.27 -16.32
C ALA A 165 -2.98 -13.41 -15.04
N PHE A 166 -3.75 -12.32 -14.92
CA PHE A 166 -3.84 -11.54 -13.66
C PHE A 166 -4.42 -12.32 -12.49
N THR A 167 -4.98 -13.51 -12.72
CA THR A 167 -5.68 -14.32 -11.72
C THR A 167 -4.76 -15.14 -10.80
N HIS A 168 -3.45 -15.25 -11.06
CA HIS A 168 -2.62 -16.21 -10.32
C HIS A 168 -1.27 -15.72 -9.76
N LEU A 169 -0.99 -14.42 -9.77
CA LEU A 169 0.11 -13.89 -8.95
C LEU A 169 -0.44 -13.54 -7.58
N THR A 170 -0.36 -14.51 -6.67
CA THR A 170 -0.69 -14.34 -5.27
C THR A 170 0.07 -13.15 -4.70
N ALA A 171 -0.57 -12.38 -3.83
CA ALA A 171 0.07 -11.35 -3.02
C ALA A 171 1.05 -12.01 -2.02
N SER A 172 2.16 -12.55 -2.53
CA SER A 172 3.08 -13.45 -1.82
C SER A 172 4.06 -12.69 -0.93
N CYS A 173 3.50 -11.85 -0.08
CA CYS A 173 4.11 -11.45 1.18
C CYS A 173 3.28 -12.01 2.37
N PHE A 174 2.10 -12.59 2.08
CA PHE A 174 1.16 -13.14 3.08
C PHE A 174 1.14 -14.67 3.21
N TYR A 175 1.90 -15.41 2.40
CA TYR A 175 1.89 -16.88 2.37
C TYR A 175 3.29 -17.49 2.46
N GLN A 176 4.08 -17.04 3.43
CA GLN A 176 5.18 -17.84 3.98
C GLN A 176 4.77 -18.36 5.35
#